data_AF-A0AAP2URN4-F1
#
_entry.id   AF-A0AAP2URN4-F1
#
_cell.length_a   1.000
_cell.length_b   1.000
_cell.length_c   1.000
_cell.angle_alpha   90.00
_cell.angle_beta   90.00
_cell.angle_gamma   90.00
#
_symmetry.space_group_name_H-M   'P 1'
#
loop_
_entity.id
_entity.type
_entity.pdbx_description
1 polymer ?
#
loop_
_entity_poly.entity_id
_entity_poly.type
_entity_poly.pdbx_seq_one_letter_code
_entity_poly.pdbx_strand_id
1 'polypeptide(L)'
;MESVINQTYPYLEIIVVDDNDPSSNERYMTEDLLCKYLIDKRVIYIKHDRNKNGSAARNSGYKKSKGDYIMFLDDDDEFEKTKVEVQQKNLSGLSKDWGCNYTKYIKKLLINFIYNY
;
A
#
# COMPACT_ATOMS: atom_id res chain seq x y z
N MET A 1 3.78 -5.19 -1.25
CA MET A 1 3.80 -5.58 0.19
C MET A 1 5.17 -5.44 0.83
N GLU A 2 6.20 -6.16 0.37
CA GLU A 2 7.55 -6.13 0.98
C GLU A 2 8.12 -4.71 1.13
N SER A 3 7.95 -3.85 0.13
CA SER A 3 8.41 -2.46 0.14
C SER A 3 7.77 -1.60 1.24
N VAL A 4 6.56 -1.96 1.70
CA VAL A 4 5.82 -1.20 2.73
C VAL A 4 6.08 -1.75 4.12
N ILE A 5 6.11 -3.07 4.31
CA ILE A 5 6.34 -3.69 5.62
C ILE A 5 7.73 -3.37 6.17
N ASN A 6 8.71 -3.22 5.28
CA ASN A 6 10.12 -2.96 5.60
C ASN A 6 10.48 -1.47 5.63
N GLN A 7 9.49 -0.57 5.65
CA GLN A 7 9.74 0.88 5.82
C GLN A 7 10.45 1.16 7.15
N THR A 8 11.33 2.15 7.16
CA THR A 8 12.06 2.57 8.38
C THR A 8 11.17 3.23 9.43
N TYR A 9 10.02 3.78 9.02
CA TYR A 9 9.06 4.37 9.94
C TYR A 9 8.26 3.29 10.70
N PRO A 10 8.32 3.23 12.04
CA PRO A 10 7.78 2.09 12.78
C PRO A 10 6.26 2.15 13.00
N TYR A 11 5.65 3.34 12.97
CA TYR A 11 4.25 3.57 13.34
C TYR A 11 3.33 3.51 12.11
N LEU A 12 3.20 2.31 11.52
CA LEU A 12 2.41 2.08 10.33
C LEU A 12 1.13 1.29 10.61
N GLU A 13 0.05 1.69 9.95
CA GLU A 13 -1.08 0.83 9.61
C GLU A 13 -1.05 0.57 8.10
N ILE A 14 -1.17 -0.69 7.69
CA ILE A 14 -1.08 -1.13 6.29
C ILE A 14 -2.44 -1.73 5.92
N ILE A 15 -3.28 -0.93 5.28
CA ILE A 15 -4.64 -1.35 4.92
C ILE A 15 -4.64 -1.77 3.46
N VAL A 16 -4.80 -3.07 3.23
CA VAL A 16 -4.96 -3.64 1.89
C VAL A 16 -6.45 -3.81 1.63
N VAL A 17 -6.97 -3.11 0.63
CA VAL A 17 -8.36 -3.22 0.19
C VAL A 17 -8.38 -3.98 -1.12
N ASP A 18 -8.93 -5.18 -1.08
CA ASP A 18 -9.05 -6.02 -2.27
C ASP A 18 -10.48 -5.93 -2.81
N ASP A 19 -10.56 -5.38 -4.01
CA ASP A 19 -11.77 -5.07 -4.78
C ASP A 19 -12.06 -6.11 -5.87
N ASN A 20 -11.38 -7.26 -5.86
CA ASN A 20 -11.68 -8.37 -6.76
C ASN A 20 -13.02 -9.02 -6.40
N ASP A 21 -13.71 -9.60 -7.38
CA ASP A 21 -14.92 -10.37 -7.09
C ASP A 21 -14.60 -11.60 -6.20
N PRO A 22 -15.47 -11.98 -5.25
CA PRO A 22 -15.13 -13.02 -4.26
C PRO A 22 -14.76 -14.39 -4.83
N SER A 23 -15.23 -14.74 -6.03
CA SER A 23 -14.95 -16.01 -6.70
C SER A 23 -13.90 -15.90 -7.81
N SER A 24 -13.22 -14.75 -7.94
CA SER A 24 -12.23 -14.53 -9.01
C SER A 24 -10.88 -15.15 -8.68
N ASN A 25 -10.09 -15.46 -9.70
CA ASN A 25 -8.72 -15.98 -9.51
C ASN A 25 -7.83 -14.95 -8.80
N GLU A 26 -8.01 -13.68 -9.12
CA GLU A 26 -7.27 -12.55 -8.54
C GLU A 26 -7.52 -12.42 -7.04
N ARG A 27 -8.76 -12.68 -6.58
CA ARG A 27 -9.08 -12.77 -5.15
C ARG A 27 -8.28 -13.89 -4.48
N TYR A 28 -8.31 -15.10 -5.04
CA TYR A 28 -7.57 -16.24 -4.47
C TYR A 28 -6.06 -15.99 -4.44
N MET A 29 -5.49 -15.41 -5.51
CA MET A 29 -4.07 -15.06 -5.57
C MET A 29 -3.69 -13.98 -4.55
N THR A 30 -4.55 -12.97 -4.37
CA THR A 30 -4.33 -11.90 -3.38
C THR A 30 -4.35 -12.46 -1.96
N GLU A 31 -5.31 -13.33 -1.64
CA GLU A 31 -5.42 -13.98 -0.34
C GLU A 31 -4.22 -14.86 -0.03
N ASP A 32 -3.78 -15.68 -1.00
CA ASP A 32 -2.59 -16.53 -0.88
C ASP A 32 -1.31 -15.71 -0.64
N LEU A 33 -1.10 -14.65 -1.44
CA LEU A 33 0.06 -13.77 -1.27
C LEU A 33 0.04 -13.05 0.09
N LEU A 34 -1.13 -12.60 0.54
CA LEU A 34 -1.27 -11.86 1.79
C LEU A 34 -1.14 -12.73 3.03
N CYS A 35 -1.39 -14.05 2.94
CA CYS A 35 -1.47 -14.93 4.10
C CYS A 35 -0.25 -14.81 5.04
N LYS A 36 0.96 -14.71 4.48
CA LYS A 36 2.21 -14.57 5.25
C LYS A 36 2.38 -13.21 5.93
N TYR A 37 1.71 -12.17 5.44
CA TYR A 37 1.82 -10.82 6.00
C TYR A 37 0.77 -10.54 7.07
N LEU A 38 -0.32 -11.32 7.12
CA LEU A 38 -1.37 -11.17 8.13
C LEU A 38 -0.91 -11.51 9.56
N ILE A 39 0.29 -12.10 9.72
CA ILE A 39 0.93 -12.27 11.03
C ILE A 39 1.40 -10.93 11.64
N ASP A 40 1.67 -9.93 10.79
CA ASP A 40 2.00 -8.58 11.23
C ASP A 40 0.72 -7.82 11.58
N LYS A 41 0.60 -7.44 12.85
CA LYS A 41 -0.58 -6.74 13.40
C LYS A 41 -0.84 -5.38 12.76
N ARG A 42 0.14 -4.82 12.03
CA ARG A 42 -0.01 -3.58 11.27
C ARG A 42 -0.84 -3.80 10.00
N VAL A 43 -0.92 -5.03 9.49
CA VAL A 43 -1.61 -5.36 8.23
C VAL A 43 -3.09 -5.63 8.49
N ILE A 44 -3.95 -4.88 7.81
CA ILE A 44 -5.40 -5.00 7.86
C ILE A 44 -5.89 -5.30 6.46
N TYR A 45 -6.59 -6.41 6.28
CA TYR A 45 -7.12 -6.83 5.00
C TYR A 45 -8.63 -6.65 4.95
N ILE A 46 -9.11 -5.86 3.97
CA ILE A 46 -10.52 -5.59 3.73
C ILE A 46 -10.90 -6.21 2.39
N LYS A 47 -11.99 -6.96 2.37
CA LYS A 47 -12.54 -7.58 1.17
C LYS A 47 -13.86 -6.93 0.81
N HIS A 48 -13.99 -6.47 -0.42
CA HIS A 48 -15.30 -6.12 -0.95
C HIS A 48 -16.06 -7.37 -1.38
N ASP A 49 -17.39 -7.29 -1.31
CA ASP A 49 -18.35 -8.33 -1.71
C ASP A 49 -18.56 -8.41 -3.24
N ARG A 50 -18.06 -7.40 -3.96
CA ARG A 50 -18.04 -7.28 -5.43
C ARG A 50 -17.06 -6.18 -5.82
N ASN A 51 -16.66 -6.13 -7.09
CA ASN A 51 -15.91 -4.99 -7.61
C ASN A 51 -16.68 -3.66 -7.47
N LYS A 52 -16.05 -2.68 -6.83
CA LYS A 52 -16.58 -1.33 -6.57
C LYS A 52 -15.71 -0.22 -7.14
N ASN A 53 -14.66 -0.55 -7.90
CA ASN A 53 -13.59 0.29 -8.43
C ASN A 53 -12.56 0.83 -7.41
N GLY A 54 -11.42 1.29 -7.93
CA GLY A 54 -10.31 1.80 -7.13
C GLY A 54 -10.64 3.01 -6.26
N SER A 55 -11.58 3.88 -6.67
CA SER A 55 -12.01 5.01 -5.84
C SER A 55 -12.79 4.52 -4.62
N ALA A 56 -13.66 3.53 -4.78
CA ALA A 56 -14.35 2.92 -3.63
C ALA A 56 -13.37 2.17 -2.73
N ALA A 57 -12.37 1.49 -3.29
CA ALA A 57 -11.32 0.82 -2.52
C ALA A 57 -10.53 1.81 -1.64
N ARG A 58 -10.07 2.93 -2.20
CA ARG A 58 -9.40 4.01 -1.45
C ARG A 58 -10.30 4.58 -0.35
N ASN A 59 -11.58 4.79 -0.63
CA ASN A 59 -12.54 5.28 0.35
C ASN A 59 -12.78 4.29 1.51
N SER A 60 -12.83 2.98 1.23
CA SER A 60 -12.92 1.95 2.27
C SER A 60 -11.67 1.93 3.16
N GLY A 61 -10.49 2.07 2.55
CA GLY A 61 -9.22 2.21 3.28
C GLY A 61 -9.20 3.44 4.18
N TYR A 62 -9.54 4.61 3.62
CA TYR A 62 -9.68 5.88 4.35
C TYR A 62 -10.61 5.75 5.56
N LYS A 63 -11.81 5.18 5.39
CA LYS A 63 -12.78 5.01 6.49
C LYS A 63 -12.28 4.09 7.60
N LYS A 64 -11.38 3.15 7.28
CA LYS A 64 -10.78 2.24 8.27
C LYS A 64 -9.55 2.84 8.96
N SER A 65 -8.86 3.77 8.29
CA SER A 65 -7.63 4.40 8.77
C SER A 65 -7.84 5.16 10.09
N LYS A 66 -6.78 5.23 10.89
CA LYS A 66 -6.73 5.89 12.19
C LYS A 66 -5.51 6.80 12.35
N GLY A 67 -4.56 6.74 11.43
CA GLY A 67 -3.35 7.55 11.46
C GLY A 67 -3.63 9.04 11.19
N ASP A 68 -2.69 9.88 11.61
CA ASP A 68 -2.74 11.32 11.35
C ASP A 68 -2.50 11.68 9.86
N TYR A 69 -1.88 10.76 9.13
CA TYR A 69 -1.52 10.91 7.72
C TYR A 69 -1.97 9.69 6.93
N ILE A 70 -2.35 9.93 5.67
CA ILE A 70 -2.75 8.88 4.73
C ILE A 70 -1.83 8.91 3.54
N MET A 71 -1.34 7.74 3.16
CA MET A 71 -0.51 7.54 1.98
C MET A 71 -1.12 6.44 1.13
N PHE A 72 -1.38 6.74 -0.14
CA PHE A 72 -1.86 5.77 -1.11
C PHE A 72 -0.67 5.12 -1.83
N LEU A 73 -0.79 3.82 -2.10
CA LEU A 73 0.12 3.05 -2.91
C LEU A 73 -0.73 2.16 -3.83
N ASP A 74 -0.49 2.26 -5.14
CA ASP A 74 -1.10 1.37 -6.12
C ASP A 74 -0.34 0.02 -6.12
N ASP A 75 -0.99 -1.06 -6.51
CA ASP A 75 -0.49 -2.44 -6.36
C ASP A 75 0.61 -2.81 -7.36
N ASP A 76 0.81 -1.99 -8.38
CA ASP A 76 1.88 -2.07 -9.38
C ASP A 76 3.10 -1.19 -9.04
N ASP A 77 3.09 -0.50 -7.90
CA ASP A 77 4.15 0.38 -7.43
C ASP A 77 4.92 -0.15 -6.20
N GLU A 78 6.11 0.40 -5.97
CA GLU A 78 6.94 0.14 -4.79
C GLU A 78 7.38 1.43 -4.11
N PHE A 79 7.53 1.38 -2.77
CA PHE A 79 8.15 2.46 -2.01
C PHE A 79 9.64 2.21 -1.78
N GLU A 80 10.44 3.27 -1.94
CA GLU A 80 11.80 3.32 -1.42
C GLU A 80 11.81 3.13 0.10
N LYS A 81 12.85 2.49 0.63
CA LYS A 81 12.92 2.01 2.02
C LYS A 81 12.63 3.08 3.10
N THR A 82 12.98 4.34 2.83
CA THR A 82 12.84 5.46 3.78
C THR A 82 11.70 6.42 3.42
N LYS A 83 10.88 6.08 2.40
CA LYS A 83 9.89 7.01 1.84
C LYS A 83 8.93 7.53 2.89
N VAL A 84 8.34 6.65 3.70
CA VAL A 84 7.35 7.04 4.71
C VAL A 84 7.97 7.96 5.76
N GLU A 85 9.15 7.61 6.27
CA GLU A 85 9.87 8.40 7.29
C GLU A 85 10.18 9.81 6.78
N VAL A 86 10.72 9.92 5.57
CA VAL A 86 11.04 11.21 4.94
C VAL A 86 9.77 12.04 4.75
N GLN A 87 8.69 11.44 4.24
CA GLN A 87 7.47 12.21 3.98
C GLN A 87 6.74 12.64 5.24
N GLN A 88 6.72 11.78 6.27
CA GLN A 88 6.15 12.09 7.58
C GLN A 88 6.94 13.21 8.27
N LYS A 89 8.28 13.15 8.24
CA LYS A 89 9.14 14.21 8.79
C LYS A 89 8.91 15.55 8.11
N ASN A 90 8.78 15.55 6.78
CA ASN A 90 8.53 16.76 6.02
C ASN A 90 7.17 17.39 6.35
N LEU A 91 6.11 16.59 6.48
CA LEU A 91 4.77 17.11 6.78
C LEU A 91 4.60 17.54 8.24
N SER A 92 5.15 16.78 9.19
CA SER A 92 4.99 17.06 10.62
C SER A 92 5.65 18.36 11.08
N GLY A 93 6.63 18.87 10.32
CA GLY A 93 7.26 20.17 10.58
C GLY A 93 6.51 21.37 9.99
N LEU A 94 5.43 21.16 9.22
CA LEU A 94 4.69 22.22 8.55
C LEU A 94 3.44 22.65 9.33
N SER A 95 2.93 23.86 9.06
CA SER A 95 1.63 24.29 9.55
C SER A 95 0.52 23.45 8.93
N LYS A 96 -0.67 23.49 9.54
CA LYS A 96 -1.87 22.79 9.05
C LYS A 96 -2.42 23.34 7.71
N ASP A 97 -1.83 24.40 7.18
CA ASP A 97 -2.15 24.92 5.85
C ASP A 97 -1.64 24.00 4.73
N TRP A 98 -0.74 23.06 5.06
CA TRP A 98 -0.18 22.08 4.14
C TRP A 98 -0.90 20.74 4.29
N GLY A 99 -1.44 20.22 3.18
CA GLY A 99 -2.22 18.98 3.18
C GLY A 99 -1.61 17.80 2.42
N CYS A 100 -0.49 17.98 1.70
CA CYS A 100 0.08 16.92 0.87
C CYS A 100 1.59 17.03 0.69
N ASN A 101 2.23 15.88 0.45
CA ASN A 101 3.65 15.76 0.11
C ASN A 101 3.79 14.77 -1.05
N TYR A 102 4.33 15.24 -2.17
CA TYR A 102 4.53 14.45 -3.38
C TYR A 102 6.01 14.15 -3.60
N THR A 103 6.29 13.08 -4.32
CA THR A 103 7.64 12.71 -4.74
C THR A 103 7.62 12.27 -6.20
N LYS A 104 8.78 12.31 -6.85
CA LYS A 104 8.93 11.77 -8.21
C LYS A 104 8.78 10.25 -8.19
N TYR A 105 8.31 9.68 -9.29
CA TYR A 105 8.39 8.24 -9.54
C TYR A 105 9.69 7.90 -10.27
N ILE A 106 10.20 6.69 -10.07
CA ILE A 106 11.37 6.16 -10.78
C ILE A 106 10.92 4.89 -11.51
N LYS A 107 11.05 4.86 -12.83
CA LYS A 107 10.71 3.68 -13.62
C LYS A 107 11.82 2.64 -13.48
N LYS A 108 11.52 1.50 -12.87
CA LYS A 108 12.44 0.36 -12.79
C LYS A 108 12.37 -0.41 -14.11
N LEU A 109 13.44 -0.39 -14.90
CA LEU A 109 13.57 -1.26 -16.06
C LEU A 109 13.93 -2.66 -15.56
N LEU A 110 12.98 -3.59 -15.59
CA LEU A 110 13.25 -5.00 -15.40
C LEU A 110 13.97 -5.52 -16.65
N ILE A 111 15.31 -5.58 -16.59
CA ILE A 111 16.09 -6.35 -17.56
C ILE A 111 15.96 -7.83 -17.15
N ASN A 112 14.97 -8.52 -17.72
CA ASN A 112 14.86 -9.97 -17.57
C ASN A 112 16.03 -10.62 -18.33
N PHE A 113 17.08 -11.03 -17.62
CA PHE A 113 18.00 -12.04 -18.13
C PHE A 113 17.25 -13.36 -18.22
N ILE A 114 16.71 -13.66 -19.39
CA ILE A 114 16.20 -15.00 -19.72
C ILE A 114 17.41 -15.93 -19.76
N TYR A 115 17.67 -16.65 -18.67
CA TYR A 115 18.46 -17.86 -18.75
C TYR A 115 17.57 -18.94 -19.38
N ASN A 116 17.80 -19.21 -20.65
CA ASN A 116 17.28 -20.41 -21.32
C ASN A 116 17.99 -21.63 -20.70
N TYR A 117 17.22 -22.56 -20.16
CA TYR A 117 17.60 -23.97 -20.02
C TYR A 117 16.76 -24.79 -20.98
#